data_AF-A0A7J6UGP2-F1
#
_entry.id   AF-A0A7J6UGP2-F1
#
_cell.length_a   1.000
_cell.length_b   1.000
_cell.length_c   1.000
_cell.angle_alpha   90.00
_cell.angle_beta   90.00
_cell.angle_gamma   90.00
#
_symmetry.space_group_name_H-M   'P 1'
#
loop_
_entity.id
_entity.type
_entity.pdbx_description
1 polymer ?
#
loop_
_entity_poly.entity_id
_entity_poly.type
_entity_poly.pdbx_seq_one_letter_code
_entity_poly.pdbx_strand_id
1 'polypeptide(L)'
;AQIPQVRAAVVDSLRNRAQNSKEGIVIEGRDTGSVVFPDAEVKVYLDASAEERAHRRQRQIGGDFARTLADIKARDQADFSRKLDPLRVADGAVVMDSTGWSVEKTVHEITKLVYKRRPRTKIRAE
;
A
#
# COMPACT_ATOMS: atom_id res chain seq x y z
N ALA A 1 -9.35 -4.71 -9.35
CA ALA A 1 -10.69 -4.78 -9.98
C ALA A 1 -11.03 -6.24 -10.22
N GLN A 2 -12.27 -6.67 -9.97
CA GLN A 2 -12.69 -8.07 -10.21
C GLN A 2 -12.99 -8.35 -11.69
N ILE A 3 -13.24 -7.30 -12.49
CA ILE A 3 -13.42 -7.41 -13.94
C ILE A 3 -12.03 -7.40 -14.60
N PRO A 4 -11.62 -8.47 -15.30
CA PRO A 4 -10.28 -8.59 -15.87
C PRO A 4 -9.90 -7.46 -16.82
N GLN A 5 -10.83 -6.99 -17.66
CA GLN A 5 -10.58 -5.93 -18.64
C GLN A 5 -10.32 -4.59 -17.95
N VAL A 6 -11.08 -4.27 -16.90
CA VAL A 6 -10.85 -3.07 -16.08
C VAL A 6 -9.49 -3.17 -15.38
N ARG A 7 -9.15 -4.36 -14.88
CA ARG A 7 -7.86 -4.59 -14.24
C ARG A 7 -6.70 -4.38 -15.20
N ALA A 8 -6.75 -4.96 -16.39
CA ALA A 8 -5.72 -4.80 -17.42
C ALA A 8 -5.51 -3.31 -17.75
N ALA A 9 -6.59 -2.57 -18.01
CA ALA A 9 -6.52 -1.14 -18.31
C ALA A 9 -5.89 -0.31 -17.17
N VAL A 10 -6.23 -0.63 -15.92
CA VAL A 10 -5.63 0.06 -14.75
C VAL A 10 -4.15 -0.29 -14.59
N VAL A 11 -3.77 -1.56 -14.73
CA VAL A 11 -2.38 -2.00 -14.65
C VAL A 11 -1.53 -1.34 -15.74
N ASP A 12 -2.02 -1.28 -16.97
CA ASP A 12 -1.33 -0.65 -18.08
C ASP A 12 -1.16 0.86 -17.84
N SER A 13 -2.20 1.54 -17.35
CA SER A 13 -2.12 2.96 -16.98
C SER A 13 -1.09 3.22 -15.88
N LEU A 14 -1.05 2.39 -14.83
CA LEU A 14 -0.07 2.52 -13.75
C LEU A 14 1.36 2.29 -14.27
N ARG A 15 1.58 1.25 -15.09
CA ARG A 15 2.90 0.94 -15.67
C ARG A 15 3.39 2.04 -16.60
N ASN A 16 2.51 2.56 -17.46
CA ASN A 16 2.83 3.69 -18.33
C ASN A 16 3.22 4.93 -17.52
N ARG A 17 2.49 5.25 -16.44
CA ARG A 17 2.86 6.39 -15.56
C ARG A 17 4.21 6.18 -14.88
N ALA A 18 4.49 4.99 -14.40
CA ALA A 18 5.77 4.68 -13.75
C ALA A 18 6.95 4.80 -14.72
N GLN A 19 6.84 4.27 -15.94
CA GLN A 19 7.88 4.35 -16.97
C GLN A 19 8.18 5.78 -17.41
N ASN A 20 7.16 6.66 -17.43
CA ASN A 20 7.32 8.04 -17.84
C ASN A 20 7.74 8.99 -16.70
N SER A 21 7.86 8.51 -15.45
CA SER A 21 8.28 9.34 -14.33
C SER A 21 9.80 9.42 -14.22
N LYS A 22 10.34 10.63 -14.36
CA LYS A 22 11.79 10.90 -14.23
C LYS A 22 12.28 10.89 -12.78
N GLU A 23 11.43 11.22 -11.83
CA GLU A 23 11.79 11.39 -10.41
C GLU A 23 11.45 10.14 -9.56
N GLY A 24 10.80 9.15 -10.18
CA GLY A 24 10.19 7.99 -9.52
C GLY A 24 8.71 8.22 -9.21
N ILE A 25 8.05 7.20 -8.69
CA ILE A 25 6.61 7.25 -8.35
C ILE A 25 6.34 6.42 -7.09
N VAL A 26 5.39 6.88 -6.27
CA VAL A 26 4.82 6.09 -5.17
C VAL A 26 3.44 5.62 -5.62
N ILE A 27 3.21 4.31 -5.57
CA ILE A 27 1.94 3.70 -5.98
C ILE A 27 1.40 2.87 -4.81
N GLU A 28 0.19 3.22 -4.37
CA GLU A 28 -0.54 2.47 -3.35
C GLU A 28 -1.48 1.46 -4.02
N GLY A 29 -1.58 0.26 -3.44
CA GLY A 29 -2.54 -0.75 -3.87
C GLY A 29 -2.39 -2.04 -3.08
N ARG A 30 -3.24 -3.03 -3.39
CA ARG A 30 -3.27 -4.33 -2.68
C ARG A 30 -2.22 -5.31 -3.18
N ASP A 31 -2.01 -5.34 -4.48
CA ASP A 31 -1.16 -6.30 -5.19
C ASP A 31 0.00 -5.62 -5.94
N THR A 32 0.21 -4.32 -5.69
CA THR A 32 1.19 -3.48 -6.40
C THR A 32 2.58 -4.10 -6.41
N GLY A 33 3.12 -4.49 -5.25
CA GLY A 33 4.48 -5.05 -5.17
C GLY A 33 4.60 -6.52 -5.57
N SER A 34 3.48 -7.25 -5.74
CA SER A 34 3.49 -8.69 -6.04
C SER A 34 3.06 -9.03 -7.46
N VAL A 35 2.33 -8.13 -8.15
CA VAL A 35 1.80 -8.35 -9.49
C VAL A 35 2.05 -7.16 -10.42
N VAL A 36 1.72 -5.94 -9.98
CA VAL A 36 1.81 -4.77 -10.87
C VAL A 36 3.28 -4.39 -11.15
N PHE A 37 4.08 -4.31 -10.08
CA PHE A 37 5.51 -3.97 -10.06
C PHE A 37 6.29 -4.96 -9.17
N PRO A 38 6.46 -6.22 -9.60
CA PRO A 38 7.23 -7.21 -8.86
C PRO A 38 8.71 -6.83 -8.71
N ASP A 39 9.23 -5.92 -9.52
CA ASP A 39 10.63 -5.46 -9.48
C ASP A 39 10.80 -4.07 -8.85
N ALA A 40 9.78 -3.56 -8.14
CA ALA A 40 9.87 -2.26 -7.47
C ALA A 40 11.06 -2.22 -6.47
N GLU A 41 11.87 -1.17 -6.55
CA GLU A 41 13.06 -0.95 -5.70
C GLU A 41 12.73 -0.99 -4.21
N VAL A 42 11.57 -0.42 -3.84
CA VAL A 42 11.06 -0.39 -2.48
C VAL A 42 9.62 -0.89 -2.48
N LYS A 43 9.35 -1.89 -1.65
CA LYS A 43 8.02 -2.45 -1.42
C LYS A 43 7.72 -2.37 0.07
N VAL A 44 6.59 -1.75 0.41
CA VAL A 44 6.10 -1.65 1.79
C VAL A 44 4.76 -2.38 1.87
N TYR A 45 4.66 -3.31 2.81
CA TYR A 45 3.39 -3.87 3.23
C TYR A 45 3.02 -3.20 4.55
N LEU A 46 2.15 -2.18 4.48
CA LEU A 46 1.73 -1.41 5.64
C LEU A 46 0.45 -2.03 6.23
N ASP A 47 0.51 -2.43 7.49
CA ASP A 47 -0.59 -3.06 8.21
C ASP A 47 -0.93 -2.27 9.49
N ALA A 48 -2.06 -2.64 10.10
CA ALA A 48 -2.47 -2.25 11.45
C ALA A 48 -3.58 -3.17 11.93
N SER A 49 -3.75 -3.28 13.26
CA SER A 49 -4.90 -3.96 13.86
C SER A 49 -6.23 -3.44 13.27
N ALA A 50 -7.22 -4.33 13.16
CA ALA A 50 -8.53 -3.97 12.65
C ALA A 50 -9.20 -2.90 13.52
N GLU A 51 -8.96 -2.97 14.84
CA GLU A 51 -9.42 -2.04 15.85
C GLU A 51 -8.82 -0.64 15.63
N GLU A 52 -7.51 -0.52 15.41
CA GLU A 52 -6.87 0.77 15.09
C GLU A 52 -7.40 1.34 13.77
N ARG A 53 -7.56 0.50 12.73
CA ARG A 53 -8.13 0.92 11.44
C ARG A 53 -9.58 1.39 11.60
N ALA A 54 -10.37 0.73 12.44
CA ALA A 54 -11.74 1.14 12.75
C ALA A 54 -11.78 2.48 13.49
N HIS A 55 -10.93 2.67 14.50
CA HIS A 55 -10.80 3.95 15.20
C HIS A 55 -10.38 5.09 14.27
N ARG A 56 -9.39 4.87 13.40
CA ARG A 56 -8.97 5.85 12.38
C ARG A 56 -10.12 6.24 11.47
N ARG A 57 -10.89 5.25 10.99
CA ARG A 57 -12.04 5.48 10.10
C ARG A 57 -13.14 6.26 10.82
N GLN A 58 -13.43 5.93 12.08
CA GLN A 58 -14.38 6.65 12.90
C GLN A 58 -13.96 8.10 13.13
N ARG A 59 -12.67 8.37 13.39
CA ARG A 59 -12.14 9.74 13.49
C ARG A 59 -12.26 10.52 12.17
N GLN A 60 -12.17 9.84 11.03
CA GLN A 60 -12.21 10.47 9.71
C GLN A 60 -13.63 10.87 9.27
N ILE A 61 -14.62 10.00 9.48
CA ILE A 61 -15.96 10.17 8.92
C ILE A 61 -17.10 9.98 9.94
N GLY A 62 -16.79 9.75 11.21
CA GLY A 62 -17.76 9.38 12.24
C GLY A 62 -18.27 7.95 12.08
N GLY A 63 -19.41 7.66 12.73
CA GLY A 63 -20.13 6.39 12.63
C GLY A 63 -19.95 5.45 13.83
N ASP A 64 -20.67 4.33 13.78
CA ASP A 64 -20.62 3.29 14.80
C ASP A 64 -19.33 2.46 14.69
N PHE A 65 -18.61 2.34 15.80
CA PHE A 65 -17.32 1.64 15.85
C PHE A 65 -17.50 0.15 15.56
N ALA A 66 -18.49 -0.50 16.17
CA ALA A 66 -18.68 -1.95 16.05
C ALA A 66 -19.01 -2.34 14.60
N ARG A 67 -19.88 -1.58 13.94
CA ARG A 67 -20.18 -1.74 12.51
C ARG A 67 -18.95 -1.52 11.64
N THR A 68 -18.18 -0.45 11.89
CA THR A 68 -16.97 -0.14 11.13
C THR A 68 -15.92 -1.24 11.26
N LEU A 69 -15.75 -1.78 12.47
CA LEU A 69 -14.85 -2.89 12.75
C LEU A 69 -15.28 -4.16 12.02
N ALA A 70 -16.58 -4.49 12.04
CA ALA A 70 -17.12 -5.63 11.33
C ALA A 70 -16.91 -5.51 9.82
N ASP A 71 -17.18 -4.35 9.24
CA ASP A 71 -16.97 -4.07 7.81
C ASP A 71 -15.50 -4.21 7.41
N ILE A 72 -14.58 -3.73 8.27
CA ILE A 72 -13.14 -3.86 8.06
C ILE A 72 -12.73 -5.34 8.08
N LYS A 73 -13.12 -6.10 9.10
CA LYS A 73 -12.79 -7.53 9.21
C LYS A 73 -13.33 -8.34 8.03
N ALA A 74 -14.55 -8.04 7.59
CA ALA A 74 -15.15 -8.67 6.42
C ALA A 74 -14.38 -8.35 5.13
N ARG A 75 -13.93 -7.11 4.96
CA ARG A 75 -13.10 -6.70 3.82
C ARG A 75 -11.74 -7.36 3.81
N ASP A 76 -11.08 -7.44 4.96
CA ASP A 76 -9.77 -8.10 5.08
C ASP A 76 -9.88 -9.58 4.68
N GLN A 77 -10.89 -10.29 5.21
CA GLN A 77 -11.14 -11.68 4.85
C GLN A 77 -11.42 -11.84 3.35
N ALA A 78 -12.20 -10.94 2.77
CA ALA A 78 -12.47 -10.93 1.33
C ALA A 78 -11.22 -10.61 0.51
N ASP A 79 -10.32 -9.74 0.97
CA ASP A 79 -9.06 -9.38 0.31
C ASP A 79 -8.05 -10.54 0.29
N PHE A 80 -7.94 -11.29 1.40
CA PHE A 80 -7.08 -12.47 1.49
C PHE A 80 -7.59 -13.66 0.67
N SER A 81 -8.91 -13.85 0.61
CA SER A 81 -9.53 -15.01 -0.04
C SER A 81 -9.82 -14.82 -1.54
N ARG A 82 -9.42 -13.70 -2.15
CA ARG A 82 -9.68 -13.47 -3.58
C ARG A 82 -8.97 -14.53 -4.43
N LYS A 83 -9.70 -15.09 -5.39
CA LYS A 83 -9.13 -16.00 -6.38
C LYS A 83 -8.12 -15.31 -7.31
N LEU A 84 -8.37 -14.04 -7.62
CA LEU A 84 -7.56 -13.24 -8.51
C LEU A 84 -6.82 -12.18 -7.69
N ASP A 85 -5.48 -12.25 -7.71
CA ASP A 85 -4.56 -11.33 -7.04
C ASP A 85 -4.90 -11.11 -5.55
N PRO A 86 -4.85 -12.18 -4.74
CA PRO A 86 -5.09 -12.09 -3.30
C PRO A 86 -4.11 -11.12 -2.65
N LEU A 87 -4.58 -10.43 -1.61
CA LEU A 87 -3.70 -9.63 -0.77
C LEU A 87 -2.65 -10.55 -0.14
N ARG A 88 -1.38 -10.28 -0.43
CA ARG A 88 -0.24 -11.03 0.09
C ARG A 88 0.96 -10.11 0.27
N VAL A 89 1.82 -10.46 1.22
CA VAL A 89 3.13 -9.81 1.32
C VAL A 89 3.94 -10.20 0.08
N ALA A 90 4.38 -9.20 -0.68
CA ALA A 90 5.21 -9.42 -1.85
C ALA A 90 6.63 -9.84 -1.45
N ASP A 91 7.29 -10.65 -2.26
CA ASP A 91 8.69 -11.00 -2.04
C ASP A 91 9.57 -9.74 -2.01
N GLY A 92 10.41 -9.64 -0.97
CA GLY A 92 11.28 -8.48 -0.72
C GLY A 92 10.59 -7.25 -0.09
N ALA A 93 9.29 -7.33 0.21
CA ALA A 93 8.58 -6.26 0.90
C ALA A 93 8.96 -6.18 2.38
N VAL A 94 9.00 -4.94 2.90
CA VAL A 94 9.11 -4.69 4.34
C VAL A 94 7.70 -4.58 4.92
N VAL A 95 7.40 -5.45 5.88
CA VAL A 95 6.16 -5.39 6.65
C VAL A 95 6.31 -4.35 7.75
N MET A 96 5.36 -3.41 7.83
CA MET A 96 5.32 -2.37 8.85
C MET A 96 3.96 -2.38 9.54
N ASP A 97 3.94 -2.69 10.84
CA ASP A 97 2.74 -2.54 11.66
C ASP A 97 2.66 -1.11 12.20
N SER A 98 1.69 -0.36 11.69
CA SER A 98 1.42 1.02 12.06
C SER A 98 0.45 1.16 13.25
N THR A 99 0.12 0.07 13.95
CA THR A 99 -0.78 0.12 15.12
C THR A 99 -0.26 1.11 16.15
N GLY A 100 -1.11 2.07 16.56
CA GLY A 100 -0.75 3.14 17.49
C GLY A 100 0.24 4.18 16.95
N TRP A 101 0.64 4.12 15.67
CA TRP A 101 1.51 5.13 15.08
C TRP A 101 0.71 6.37 14.67
N SER A 102 1.34 7.53 14.81
CA SER A 102 0.87 8.75 14.15
C SER A 102 1.17 8.71 12.65
N VAL A 103 0.56 9.64 11.90
CA VAL A 103 0.83 9.78 10.46
C VAL A 103 2.30 10.15 10.24
N GLU A 104 2.83 11.07 11.04
CA GLU A 104 4.22 11.56 10.95
C GLU A 104 5.22 10.43 11.17
N LYS A 105 4.98 9.57 12.19
CA LYS A 105 5.81 8.39 12.42
C LYS A 105 5.77 7.42 11.25
N THR A 106 4.58 7.18 10.69
CA THR A 106 4.40 6.29 9.53
C THR A 106 5.16 6.82 8.31
N VAL A 107 5.03 8.11 8.02
CA VAL A 107 5.78 8.77 6.94
C VAL A 107 7.29 8.70 7.20
N HIS A 108 7.73 8.95 8.44
CA HIS A 108 9.14 8.88 8.80
C HIS A 108 9.75 7.49 8.55
N GLU A 109 9.10 6.42 9.02
CA GLU A 109 9.64 5.06 8.84
C GLU A 109 9.65 4.62 7.37
N ILE A 110 8.62 4.98 6.60
CA ILE A 110 8.58 4.69 5.15
C ILE A 110 9.67 5.45 4.41
N THR A 111 9.81 6.75 4.66
CA THR A 111 10.85 7.57 3.99
C THR A 111 12.26 7.13 4.37
N LYS A 112 12.50 6.80 5.63
CA LYS A 112 13.76 6.22 6.11
C LYS A 112 14.11 4.92 5.38
N LEU A 113 13.15 4.03 5.15
CA LEU A 113 13.36 2.84 4.35
C LEU A 113 13.74 3.18 2.90
N VAL A 114 13.02 4.13 2.28
CA VAL A 114 13.30 4.58 0.91
C VAL A 114 14.72 5.13 0.80
N TYR A 115 15.15 6.00 1.72
CA TYR A 115 16.51 6.54 1.72
C TYR A 115 17.60 5.48 1.96
N LYS A 116 17.31 4.45 2.76
CA LYS A 116 18.24 3.33 2.97
C LYS A 116 18.42 2.47 1.72
N ARG A 117 17.36 2.30 0.92
CA ARG A 117 17.35 1.43 -0.27
C ARG A 117 17.67 2.16 -1.58
N ARG A 118 17.48 3.48 -1.64
CA ARG A 118 17.85 4.25 -2.83
C ARG A 118 19.37 4.13 -3.08
N PRO A 119 19.80 3.74 -4.28
CA PRO A 119 21.18 3.98 -4.72
C PRO A 119 21.47 5.48 -4.55
N ARG A 120 22.69 5.85 -4.15
CA ARG A 120 23.13 7.27 -4.12
C ARG A 120 23.22 7.82 -5.54
N THR A 121 22.11 7.96 -6.24
CA THR A 121 22.03 8.71 -7.48
C THR A 121 22.02 10.18 -7.07
N LYS A 122 23.10 10.89 -7.44
CA LYS A 122 23.41 12.28 -7.07
C LYS A 122 22.14 13.12 -6.93
N ILE A 123 21.79 13.48 -5.70
CA ILE A 123 20.92 14.63 -5.44
C ILE A 123 21.67 15.80 -6.09
N ARG A 124 21.18 16.29 -7.23
CA ARG A 124 21.62 17.60 -7.72
C ARG A 124 21.13 18.60 -6.68
N ALA A 125 22.08 19.14 -5.93
CA ALA A 125 21.87 20.37 -5.20
C ALA A 125 21.47 21.44 -6.23
N GLU A 126 20.31 22.05 -6.03
CA GLU A 126 20.04 23.39 -6.55
C GLU A 126 20.72 24.42 -5.63
#